data_AF-A0A2V6FMB0-F1
#
_entry.id   AF-A0A2V6FMB0-F1
#
_cell.length_a   1.000
_cell.length_b   1.000
_cell.length_c   1.000
_cell.angle_alpha   90.00
_cell.angle_beta   90.00
_cell.angle_gamma   90.00
#
_symmetry.space_group_name_H-M   'P 1'
#
loop_
_entity.id
_entity.type
_entity.pdbx_description
1 polymer ?
#
loop_
_entity_poly.entity_id
_entity_poly.type
_entity_poly.pdbx_seq_one_letter_code
_entity_poly.pdbx_strand_id
1 'polypeptide(L)'
;MAGPLQSITSALTSAGVTKEDWKAAFGDEISVMAAWPANAQLPNAVLTVALRDSARARKIAGAIATSSGWQKISRNNAEYYTAPTSGVLAVVTPTVAVSDRFLVAGLNAASVDGVISPAPAGGGLAVSEKFHSASKLVPDPSQIFVYLDLAGLYSRLDATVRPILQMGAAFVPGLSERLDPSKLPPAEVITKHLSPAVASTSYVDGGYRSESAGTITIEQAAIAGGAAYVGAMILQQHQVKGGGSPAMPAPAAPPPPSPGAVAPSPTP
;
A
#
# COMPACT_ATOMS: atom_id res chain seq x y z
N MET A 1 -31.99 9.24 -7.97
CA MET A 1 -30.54 9.50 -8.01
C MET A 1 -29.90 8.40 -8.82
N ALA A 2 -29.13 8.74 -9.87
CA ALA A 2 -28.37 7.74 -10.62
C ALA A 2 -27.29 7.14 -9.71
N GLY A 3 -27.11 5.82 -9.76
CA GLY A 3 -26.06 5.16 -8.97
C GLY A 3 -24.65 5.60 -9.43
N PRO A 4 -23.61 5.43 -8.58
CA PRO A 4 -22.25 5.86 -8.90
C PRO A 4 -21.73 5.36 -10.26
N LEU A 5 -22.04 4.12 -10.63
CA LEU A 5 -21.67 3.53 -11.93
C LEU A 5 -22.36 4.21 -13.12
N GLN A 6 -23.61 4.65 -12.94
CA GLN A 6 -24.37 5.31 -13.99
C GLN A 6 -23.86 6.75 -14.23
N SER A 7 -23.44 7.44 -13.17
CA SER A 7 -22.77 8.75 -13.27
C SER A 7 -21.43 8.65 -14.00
N ILE A 8 -20.62 7.65 -13.67
CA ILE A 8 -19.35 7.38 -14.37
C ILE A 8 -19.59 7.05 -15.84
N THR A 9 -20.54 6.16 -16.15
CA THR A 9 -20.86 5.76 -17.53
C THR A 9 -21.34 6.97 -18.34
N SER A 10 -22.19 7.81 -17.75
CA SER A 10 -22.70 9.03 -18.39
C SER A 10 -21.56 10.02 -18.67
N ALA A 11 -20.64 10.20 -17.72
CA ALA A 11 -19.50 11.10 -17.87
C ALA A 11 -18.52 10.64 -18.95
N LEU A 12 -18.22 9.34 -18.99
CA LEU A 12 -17.40 8.76 -20.05
C LEU A 12 -18.05 8.94 -21.43
N THR A 13 -19.36 8.70 -21.52
CA THR A 13 -20.14 8.90 -22.76
C THR A 13 -20.12 10.37 -23.19
N SER A 14 -20.36 11.30 -22.27
CA SER A 14 -20.33 12.75 -22.53
C SER A 14 -18.94 13.27 -22.91
N ALA A 15 -17.87 12.64 -22.42
CA ALA A 15 -16.50 12.92 -22.82
C ALA A 15 -16.11 12.25 -24.16
N GLY A 16 -17.05 11.55 -24.81
CA GLY A 16 -16.82 10.79 -26.03
C GLY A 16 -15.75 9.71 -25.84
N VAL A 17 -15.70 9.07 -24.68
CA VAL A 17 -14.83 7.92 -24.41
C VAL A 17 -15.54 6.67 -24.91
N THR A 18 -14.92 5.97 -25.86
CA THR A 18 -15.44 4.70 -26.36
C THR A 18 -14.76 3.49 -25.71
N LYS A 19 -15.26 2.29 -26.01
CA LYS A 19 -14.60 1.04 -25.63
C LYS A 19 -13.23 0.90 -26.30
N GLU A 20 -13.09 1.39 -27.53
CA GLU A 20 -11.80 1.42 -28.23
C GLU A 20 -10.81 2.36 -27.52
N ASP A 21 -11.26 3.54 -27.06
CA ASP A 21 -10.41 4.44 -26.29
C ASP A 21 -9.87 3.78 -25.02
N TRP A 22 -10.72 3.02 -24.32
CA TRP A 22 -10.30 2.29 -23.12
C TRP A 22 -9.22 1.26 -23.44
N LYS A 23 -9.42 0.44 -24.47
CA LYS A 23 -8.45 -0.57 -24.92
C LYS A 23 -7.14 0.04 -25.43
N ALA A 24 -7.23 1.22 -26.06
CA ALA A 24 -6.07 1.96 -26.55
C ALA A 24 -5.31 2.68 -25.44
N ALA A 25 -5.97 3.04 -24.34
CA ALA A 25 -5.36 3.73 -23.20
C ALA A 25 -4.59 2.78 -22.27
N PHE A 26 -5.20 1.64 -21.92
CA PHE A 26 -4.70 0.75 -20.88
C PHE A 26 -4.10 -0.53 -21.44
N GLY A 27 -2.98 -0.94 -20.85
CA GLY A 27 -2.38 -2.26 -21.07
C GLY A 27 -3.17 -3.36 -20.37
N ASP A 28 -2.77 -4.60 -20.62
CA ASP A 28 -3.44 -5.78 -20.08
C ASP A 28 -2.89 -6.18 -18.69
N GLU A 29 -1.86 -5.48 -18.22
CA GLU A 29 -1.20 -5.74 -16.94
C GLU A 29 -1.69 -4.81 -15.84
N ILE A 30 -2.08 -5.42 -14.73
CA ILE A 30 -2.47 -4.77 -13.49
C ILE A 30 -1.59 -5.33 -12.38
N SER A 31 -1.08 -4.48 -11.51
CA SER A 31 -0.39 -4.94 -10.30
C SER A 31 -0.94 -4.27 -9.05
N VAL A 32 -0.94 -5.00 -7.95
CA VAL A 32 -1.26 -4.47 -6.62
C VAL A 32 -0.02 -4.65 -5.77
N MET A 33 0.41 -3.58 -5.11
CA MET A 33 1.59 -3.58 -4.26
C MET A 33 1.23 -3.02 -2.89
N ALA A 34 1.80 -3.61 -1.84
CA ALA A 34 1.75 -3.02 -0.52
C ALA A 34 2.60 -1.74 -0.51
N ALA A 35 2.00 -0.61 -0.12
CA ALA A 35 2.67 0.66 0.09
C ALA A 35 2.76 0.90 1.60
N TRP A 36 3.84 0.45 2.22
CA TRP A 36 4.05 0.63 3.65
C TRP A 36 5.39 1.34 3.90
N PRO A 37 5.45 2.68 3.76
CA PRO A 37 6.67 3.42 4.07
C PRO A 37 6.99 3.33 5.58
N ALA A 38 8.26 3.50 5.94
CA ALA A 38 8.73 3.29 7.32
C ALA A 38 8.06 4.20 8.36
N ASN A 39 7.51 5.34 7.94
CA ASN A 39 6.80 6.30 8.78
C ASN A 39 5.27 6.08 8.80
N ALA A 40 4.72 5.10 8.07
CA ALA A 40 3.29 4.84 8.08
C ALA A 40 2.89 3.88 9.20
N GLN A 41 1.91 4.30 9.99
CA GLN A 41 1.35 3.50 11.09
C GLN A 41 0.49 2.33 10.62
N LEU A 42 -0.07 2.41 9.41
CA LEU A 42 -0.91 1.38 8.81
C LEU A 42 -0.38 1.01 7.43
N PRO A 43 -0.51 -0.27 7.03
CA PRO A 43 -0.23 -0.67 5.66
C PRO A 43 -1.18 0.05 4.71
N ASN A 44 -0.63 0.50 3.58
CA ASN A 44 -1.41 1.01 2.45
C ASN A 44 -1.24 0.06 1.26
N ALA A 45 -2.03 0.28 0.21
CA ALA A 45 -1.93 -0.47 -1.03
C ALA A 45 -2.03 0.49 -2.22
N VAL A 46 -1.31 0.15 -3.28
CA VAL A 46 -1.38 0.83 -4.56
C VAL A 46 -1.71 -0.17 -5.65
N LEU A 47 -2.65 0.20 -6.50
CA LEU A 47 -2.97 -0.45 -7.76
C LEU A 47 -2.22 0.30 -8.86
N THR A 48 -1.55 -0.41 -9.75
CA THR A 48 -0.98 0.20 -10.96
C THR A 48 -1.49 -0.50 -12.20
N VAL A 49 -1.70 0.27 -13.25
CA VAL A 49 -2.12 -0.19 -14.57
C VAL A 49 -1.15 0.39 -15.58
N ALA A 50 -0.55 -0.46 -16.41
CA ALA A 50 0.32 -0.03 -17.49
C ALA A 50 -0.48 0.79 -18.52
N LEU A 51 0.12 1.84 -19.07
CA LEU A 51 -0.50 2.68 -20.09
C LEU A 51 0.08 2.37 -21.47
N ARG A 52 -0.82 2.25 -22.44
CA ARG A 52 -0.50 2.23 -23.88
C ARG A 52 -0.51 3.65 -24.46
N ASP A 53 -1.45 4.47 -24.02
CA ASP A 53 -1.60 5.87 -24.43
C ASP A 53 -1.96 6.73 -23.20
N SER A 54 -0.98 7.49 -22.72
CA SER A 54 -1.14 8.33 -21.53
C SER A 54 -2.06 9.53 -21.76
N ALA A 55 -2.18 10.03 -22.99
CA ALA A 55 -3.09 11.13 -23.31
C ALA A 55 -4.55 10.66 -23.23
N ARG A 56 -4.85 9.49 -23.78
CA ARG A 56 -6.18 8.86 -23.63
C ARG A 56 -6.46 8.49 -22.18
N ALA A 57 -5.50 7.94 -21.45
CA ALA A 57 -5.67 7.62 -20.03
C ALA A 57 -5.99 8.89 -19.20
N ARG A 58 -5.31 10.01 -19.46
CA ARG A 58 -5.61 11.31 -18.83
C ARG A 58 -7.01 11.81 -19.19
N LYS A 59 -7.43 11.69 -20.45
CA LYS A 59 -8.80 12.02 -20.89
C LYS A 59 -9.84 11.21 -20.11
N ILE A 60 -9.64 9.91 -19.98
CA ILE A 60 -10.55 8.99 -19.25
C ILE A 60 -10.59 9.34 -17.76
N ALA A 61 -9.42 9.45 -17.11
CA ALA A 61 -9.33 9.79 -15.69
C ALA A 61 -9.95 11.17 -15.40
N GLY A 62 -9.70 12.15 -16.26
CA GLY A 62 -10.29 13.48 -16.19
C GLY A 62 -11.82 13.45 -16.27
N ALA A 63 -12.39 12.70 -17.21
CA ALA A 63 -13.85 12.57 -17.34
C ALA A 63 -14.49 11.97 -16.07
N ILE A 64 -13.87 10.92 -15.51
CA ILE A 64 -14.32 10.30 -14.25
C ILE A 64 -14.23 11.31 -13.10
N ALA A 65 -13.09 11.99 -12.96
CA ALA A 65 -12.84 12.96 -11.90
C ALA A 65 -13.85 14.13 -11.91
N THR A 66 -14.11 14.71 -13.08
CA THR A 66 -15.07 15.82 -13.24
C THR A 66 -16.47 15.41 -12.80
N SER A 67 -16.90 14.17 -13.11
CA SER A 67 -18.22 13.69 -12.73
C SER A 67 -18.41 13.43 -11.23
N SER A 68 -17.31 13.27 -10.51
CA SER A 68 -17.28 12.84 -9.11
C SER A 68 -16.81 13.93 -8.15
N GLY A 69 -16.56 15.15 -8.63
CA GLY A 69 -16.07 16.27 -7.81
C GLY A 69 -14.63 16.12 -7.32
N TRP A 70 -13.84 15.26 -7.97
CA TRP A 70 -12.45 15.03 -7.59
C TRP A 70 -11.60 16.25 -7.94
N GLN A 71 -10.63 16.54 -7.09
CA GLN A 71 -9.68 17.64 -7.30
C GLN A 71 -8.55 17.21 -8.21
N LYS A 72 -8.25 18.01 -9.24
CA LYS A 72 -7.15 17.76 -10.17
C LYS A 72 -5.95 18.64 -9.83
N ILE A 73 -4.77 18.06 -9.75
CA ILE A 73 -3.49 18.76 -9.57
C ILE A 73 -2.45 18.13 -10.50
N SER A 74 -1.70 18.94 -11.23
CA SER A 74 -0.56 18.46 -12.03
C SER A 74 0.75 18.65 -11.26
N ARG A 75 1.53 17.59 -11.08
CA ARG A 75 2.86 17.61 -10.44
C ARG A 75 3.68 16.39 -10.85
N ASN A 76 5.01 16.44 -10.73
CA ASN A 76 5.90 15.30 -11.01
C ASN A 76 5.66 14.64 -12.39
N ASN A 77 5.36 15.45 -13.41
CA ASN A 77 4.99 14.96 -14.76
C ASN A 77 3.80 13.98 -14.78
N ALA A 78 2.91 14.07 -13.79
CA ALA A 78 1.68 13.29 -13.70
C ALA A 78 0.48 14.17 -13.33
N GLU A 79 -0.70 13.70 -13.69
CA GLU A 79 -1.97 14.32 -13.29
C GLU A 79 -2.57 13.54 -12.12
N TYR A 80 -2.73 14.21 -10.98
CA TYR A 80 -3.30 13.67 -9.77
C TYR A 80 -4.77 14.05 -9.66
N TYR A 81 -5.57 13.09 -9.23
CA TYR A 81 -7.00 13.17 -9.03
C TYR A 81 -7.31 12.67 -7.63
N THR A 82 -7.82 13.55 -6.76
CA THR A 82 -8.08 13.24 -5.36
C THR A 82 -9.57 13.26 -5.08
N ALA A 83 -10.10 12.17 -4.53
CA ALA A 83 -11.50 12.06 -4.19
C ALA A 83 -11.86 12.96 -2.98
N PRO A 84 -13.02 13.62 -2.99
CA PRO A 84 -13.53 14.28 -1.81
C PRO A 84 -13.93 13.21 -0.77
N THR A 85 -13.35 13.27 0.42
CA THR A 85 -13.67 12.35 1.52
C THR A 85 -14.29 13.09 2.71
N SER A 86 -15.34 12.52 3.28
CA SER A 86 -16.02 13.05 4.46
C SER A 86 -16.49 11.91 5.39
N GLY A 87 -16.78 12.23 6.65
CA GLY A 87 -17.23 11.27 7.65
C GLY A 87 -16.20 10.17 7.94
N VAL A 88 -16.66 8.92 8.05
CA VAL A 88 -15.81 7.75 8.39
C VAL A 88 -14.72 7.48 7.34
N LEU A 89 -14.89 7.96 6.10
CA LEU A 89 -13.89 7.84 5.04
C LEU A 89 -12.78 8.90 5.12
N ALA A 90 -12.83 9.84 6.06
CA ALA A 90 -11.79 10.86 6.22
C ALA A 90 -10.40 10.31 6.62
N VAL A 91 -10.34 9.03 7.04
CA VAL A 91 -9.08 8.34 7.39
C VAL A 91 -8.26 7.98 6.13
N VAL A 92 -8.90 7.93 4.97
CA VAL A 92 -8.25 7.72 3.67
C VAL A 92 -8.53 8.92 2.77
N THR A 93 -7.67 9.13 1.78
CA THR A 93 -7.86 10.18 0.78
C THR A 93 -7.55 9.58 -0.59
N PRO A 94 -8.49 8.79 -1.16
CA PRO A 94 -8.26 8.06 -2.40
C PRO A 94 -7.69 8.98 -3.47
N THR A 95 -6.55 8.59 -4.01
CA THR A 95 -5.79 9.38 -4.97
C THR A 95 -5.46 8.52 -6.17
N VAL A 96 -5.69 9.05 -7.37
CA VAL A 96 -5.28 8.44 -8.64
C VAL A 96 -4.28 9.38 -9.30
N ALA A 97 -3.15 8.87 -9.78
CA ALA A 97 -2.23 9.61 -10.63
C ALA A 97 -2.10 8.96 -12.01
N VAL A 98 -2.02 9.77 -13.05
CA VAL A 98 -1.76 9.33 -14.42
C VAL A 98 -0.43 9.94 -14.88
N SER A 99 0.59 9.09 -14.98
CA SER A 99 1.90 9.41 -15.55
C SER A 99 1.95 9.06 -17.04
N ASP A 100 3.13 9.13 -17.65
CA ASP A 100 3.32 8.69 -19.04
C ASP A 100 3.28 7.17 -19.21
N ARG A 101 3.55 6.40 -18.14
CA ARG A 101 3.68 4.94 -18.20
C ARG A 101 2.64 4.18 -17.40
N PHE A 102 2.13 4.78 -16.34
CA PHE A 102 1.25 4.13 -15.38
C PHE A 102 0.11 5.03 -14.96
N LEU A 103 -1.08 4.43 -14.81
CA LEU A 103 -2.10 4.92 -13.91
C LEU A 103 -1.89 4.23 -12.56
N VAL A 104 -1.82 5.01 -11.49
CA VAL A 104 -1.60 4.53 -10.12
C VAL A 104 -2.77 4.98 -9.26
N ALA A 105 -3.43 4.07 -8.57
CA ALA A 105 -4.48 4.37 -7.60
C ALA A 105 -4.03 3.93 -6.21
N GLY A 106 -4.13 4.79 -5.22
CA GLY A 106 -3.77 4.50 -3.83
C GLY A 106 -4.74 5.12 -2.83
N LEU A 107 -4.66 4.71 -1.57
CA LEU A 107 -5.55 5.23 -0.53
C LEU A 107 -5.16 6.64 -0.04
N ASN A 108 -3.97 7.13 -0.42
CA ASN A 108 -3.52 8.51 -0.19
C ASN A 108 -2.45 8.93 -1.20
N ALA A 109 -2.20 10.24 -1.28
CA ALA A 109 -1.21 10.82 -2.19
C ALA A 109 0.22 10.34 -1.91
N ALA A 110 0.59 10.11 -0.64
CA ALA A 110 1.93 9.65 -0.27
C ALA A 110 2.24 8.25 -0.85
N SER A 111 1.26 7.35 -0.86
CA SER A 111 1.41 6.01 -1.43
C SER A 111 1.57 6.07 -2.95
N VAL A 112 0.82 6.96 -3.61
CA VAL A 112 0.92 7.19 -5.05
C VAL A 112 2.27 7.84 -5.42
N ASP A 113 2.73 8.82 -4.64
CA ASP A 113 4.01 9.49 -4.85
C ASP A 113 5.19 8.52 -4.78
N GLY A 114 5.14 7.52 -3.89
CA GLY A 114 6.16 6.48 -3.82
C GLY A 114 6.34 5.66 -5.10
N VAL A 115 5.30 5.58 -5.95
CA VAL A 115 5.34 4.87 -7.24
C VAL A 115 5.67 5.81 -8.40
N ILE A 116 5.13 7.02 -8.39
CA ILE A 116 5.33 8.01 -9.46
C ILE A 116 6.73 8.64 -9.40
N SER A 117 7.32 8.71 -8.20
CA SER A 117 8.68 9.24 -8.04
C SER A 117 9.71 8.36 -8.74
N PRO A 118 10.80 8.95 -9.27
CA PRO A 118 11.89 8.18 -9.85
C PRO A 118 12.38 7.11 -8.87
N ALA A 119 12.41 5.86 -9.32
CA ALA A 119 12.92 4.78 -8.50
C ALA A 119 14.39 5.08 -8.12
N PRO A 120 14.77 4.97 -6.83
CA PRO A 120 16.16 5.10 -6.43
C PRO A 120 17.02 4.05 -7.15
N ALA A 121 18.32 4.34 -7.32
CA ALA A 121 19.26 3.43 -7.96
C ALA A 121 19.37 2.14 -7.15
N GLY A 122 18.77 1.07 -7.66
CA GLY A 122 18.60 -0.22 -6.99
C GLY A 122 17.36 -0.89 -7.55
N GLY A 123 17.55 -1.76 -8.54
CA GLY A 123 16.49 -2.30 -9.39
C GLY A 123 15.30 -2.91 -8.63
N GLY A 124 14.15 -2.99 -9.30
CA GLY A 124 12.91 -3.54 -8.75
C GLY A 124 12.99 -5.04 -8.40
N LEU A 125 11.88 -5.63 -7.98
CA LEU A 125 11.78 -7.03 -7.52
C LEU A 125 12.51 -8.06 -8.42
N ALA A 126 12.54 -7.83 -9.72
CA ALA A 126 13.20 -8.70 -10.69
C ALA A 126 14.71 -8.92 -10.44
N VAL A 127 15.41 -7.97 -9.78
CA VAL A 127 16.84 -8.14 -9.45
C VAL A 127 17.08 -8.76 -8.07
N SER A 128 16.01 -9.01 -7.30
CA SER A 128 16.10 -9.61 -5.97
C SER A 128 16.30 -11.12 -6.06
N GLU A 129 17.41 -11.62 -5.51
CA GLU A 129 17.68 -13.06 -5.42
C GLU A 129 16.60 -13.79 -4.61
N LYS A 130 16.07 -13.14 -3.56
CA LYS A 130 14.98 -13.67 -2.74
C LYS A 130 13.70 -13.87 -3.54
N PHE A 131 13.37 -12.90 -4.40
CA PHE A 131 12.24 -13.01 -5.32
C PHE A 131 12.48 -14.12 -6.35
N HIS A 132 13.65 -14.13 -7.00
CA HIS A 132 13.97 -15.10 -8.05
C HIS A 132 14.03 -16.55 -7.54
N SER A 133 14.50 -16.75 -6.30
CA SER A 133 14.54 -18.08 -5.67
C SER A 133 13.14 -18.54 -5.29
N ALA A 134 12.32 -17.65 -4.74
CA ALA A 134 10.95 -17.98 -4.34
C ALA A 134 10.04 -18.20 -5.55
N SER A 135 10.19 -17.42 -6.64
CA SER A 135 9.34 -17.54 -7.83
C SER A 135 9.46 -18.91 -8.51
N LYS A 136 10.60 -19.60 -8.36
CA LYS A 136 10.81 -20.97 -8.89
C LYS A 136 10.09 -22.06 -8.10
N LEU A 137 9.52 -21.74 -6.93
CA LEU A 137 8.79 -22.71 -6.10
C LEU A 137 7.39 -23.00 -6.65
N VAL A 138 6.91 -22.18 -7.59
CA VAL A 138 5.63 -22.35 -8.26
C VAL A 138 5.87 -22.37 -9.77
N PRO A 139 4.98 -23.00 -10.57
CA PRO A 139 5.07 -22.93 -12.02
C PRO A 139 4.99 -21.51 -12.56
N ASP A 140 5.46 -21.31 -13.79
CA ASP A 140 5.37 -20.01 -14.45
C ASP A 140 3.90 -19.58 -14.58
N PRO A 141 3.55 -18.37 -14.11
CA PRO A 141 2.17 -17.89 -14.11
C PRO A 141 1.75 -17.50 -15.52
N SER A 142 0.53 -17.87 -15.94
CA SER A 142 -0.08 -17.37 -17.18
C SER A 142 -1.16 -16.31 -16.94
N GLN A 143 -1.55 -16.07 -15.69
CA GLN A 143 -2.59 -15.09 -15.33
C GLN A 143 -2.25 -14.21 -14.13
N ILE A 144 -1.99 -14.82 -12.98
CA ILE A 144 -1.75 -14.09 -11.72
C ILE A 144 -0.49 -14.64 -11.06
N PHE A 145 0.30 -13.72 -10.52
CA PHE A 145 1.43 -14.04 -9.67
C PHE A 145 1.37 -13.19 -8.40
N VAL A 146 1.56 -13.82 -7.25
CA VAL A 146 1.60 -13.15 -5.95
C VAL A 146 2.93 -13.46 -5.28
N TYR A 147 3.59 -12.43 -4.77
CA TYR A 147 4.78 -12.55 -3.94
C TYR A 147 4.58 -11.78 -2.64
N LEU A 148 4.84 -12.44 -1.52
CA LEU A 148 4.75 -11.86 -0.20
C LEU A 148 6.02 -12.16 0.60
N ASP A 149 6.76 -11.11 0.97
CA ASP A 149 7.88 -11.22 1.88
C ASP A 149 7.38 -11.33 3.33
N LEU A 150 7.17 -12.56 3.82
CA LEU A 150 6.67 -12.82 5.17
C LEU A 150 7.62 -12.33 6.27
N ALA A 151 8.93 -12.48 6.09
CA ALA A 151 9.92 -11.99 7.04
C ALA A 151 9.88 -10.45 7.15
N GLY A 152 9.87 -9.77 6.01
CA GLY A 152 9.79 -8.31 5.96
C GLY A 152 8.46 -7.78 6.50
N LEU A 153 7.35 -8.48 6.21
CA LEU A 153 6.03 -8.16 6.74
C LEU A 153 6.00 -8.30 8.27
N TYR A 154 6.50 -9.42 8.80
CA TYR A 154 6.53 -9.67 10.25
C TYR A 154 7.37 -8.62 10.99
N SER A 155 8.58 -8.32 10.51
CA SER A 155 9.45 -7.30 11.12
C SER A 155 8.76 -5.94 11.22
N ARG A 156 8.02 -5.52 10.18
CA ARG A 156 7.27 -4.26 10.18
C ARG A 156 6.09 -4.27 11.15
N LEU A 157 5.37 -5.39 11.23
CA LEU A 157 4.29 -5.56 12.19
C LEU A 157 4.82 -5.56 13.62
N ASP A 158 5.89 -6.29 13.92
CA ASP A 158 6.50 -6.33 15.24
C ASP A 158 6.98 -4.95 15.68
N ALA A 159 7.68 -4.21 14.81
CA ALA A 159 8.14 -2.86 15.08
C ALA A 159 6.99 -1.88 15.37
N THR A 160 5.83 -2.08 14.74
CA THR A 160 4.63 -1.25 14.96
C THR A 160 3.90 -1.64 16.25
N VAL A 161 3.71 -2.94 16.49
CA VAL A 161 2.83 -3.47 17.53
C VAL A 161 3.53 -3.60 18.88
N ARG A 162 4.81 -3.98 18.92
CA ARG A 162 5.54 -4.21 20.17
C ARG A 162 5.58 -2.98 21.09
N PRO A 163 5.83 -1.74 20.62
CA PRO A 163 5.76 -0.55 21.46
C PRO A 163 4.35 -0.30 22.02
N ILE A 164 3.32 -0.56 21.21
CA ILE A 164 1.91 -0.41 21.63
C ILE A 164 1.59 -1.40 22.75
N LEU A 165 2.04 -2.65 22.64
CA LEU A 165 1.86 -3.65 23.69
C LEU A 165 2.63 -3.31 24.96
N GLN A 166 3.87 -2.80 24.83
CA GLN A 166 4.69 -2.37 25.97
C GLN A 166 4.06 -1.20 26.73
N MET A 167 3.61 -0.16 26.02
CA MET A 167 2.86 0.93 26.65
C MET A 167 1.51 0.45 27.19
N GLY A 168 0.76 -0.33 26.42
CA GLY A 168 -0.54 -0.85 26.82
C GLY A 168 -0.47 -1.65 28.13
N ALA A 169 0.54 -2.51 28.29
CA ALA A 169 0.76 -3.25 29.53
C ALA A 169 1.01 -2.34 30.74
N ALA A 170 1.55 -1.13 30.54
CA ALA A 170 1.76 -0.15 31.60
C ALA A 170 0.52 0.67 31.96
N PHE A 171 -0.43 0.86 31.02
CA PHE A 171 -1.59 1.74 31.21
C PHE A 171 -2.95 1.02 31.28
N VAL A 172 -3.03 -0.27 30.91
CA VAL A 172 -4.26 -1.06 30.96
C VAL A 172 -4.21 -2.02 32.16
N PRO A 173 -5.02 -1.79 33.22
CA PRO A 173 -5.07 -2.69 34.38
C PRO A 173 -5.40 -4.13 33.98
N GLY A 174 -4.61 -5.09 34.43
CA GLY A 174 -4.81 -6.54 34.16
C GLY A 174 -4.29 -7.03 32.80
N LEU A 175 -3.78 -6.16 31.92
CA LEU A 175 -3.19 -6.59 30.65
C LEU A 175 -1.80 -7.21 30.85
N SER A 176 -0.98 -6.62 31.72
CA SER A 176 0.35 -7.13 32.08
C SER A 176 0.31 -8.51 32.76
N GLU A 177 -0.79 -8.86 33.43
CA GLU A 177 -1.00 -10.18 34.02
C GLU A 177 -1.27 -11.27 32.97
N ARG A 178 -1.81 -10.88 31.80
CA ARG A 178 -2.19 -11.82 30.72
C ARG A 178 -1.20 -11.84 29.57
N LEU A 179 -0.50 -10.73 29.34
CA LEU A 179 0.42 -10.54 28.24
C LEU A 179 1.66 -9.82 28.76
N ASP A 180 2.81 -10.48 28.65
CA ASP A 180 4.12 -9.91 28.93
C ASP A 180 4.88 -9.67 27.62
N PRO A 181 4.95 -8.42 27.12
CA PRO A 181 5.63 -8.10 25.86
C PRO A 181 7.13 -8.39 25.89
N SER A 182 7.74 -8.49 27.08
CA SER A 182 9.18 -8.82 27.21
C SER A 182 9.47 -10.29 26.92
N LYS A 183 8.45 -11.16 27.00
CA LYS A 183 8.54 -12.58 26.65
C LYS A 183 8.31 -12.85 25.17
N LEU A 184 7.89 -11.86 24.40
CA LEU A 184 7.78 -12.02 22.95
C LEU A 184 9.19 -12.15 22.36
N PRO A 185 9.48 -13.22 21.62
CA PRO A 185 10.80 -13.43 21.04
C PRO A 185 11.18 -12.26 20.12
N PRO A 186 12.47 -11.94 19.98
CA PRO A 186 12.93 -10.94 19.03
C PRO A 186 12.48 -11.28 17.60
N ALA A 187 12.23 -10.25 16.77
CA ALA A 187 11.76 -10.46 15.41
C ALA A 187 12.73 -11.30 14.57
N GLU A 188 14.03 -11.19 14.84
CA GLU A 188 15.10 -11.95 14.19
C GLU A 188 15.02 -13.45 14.47
N VAL A 189 14.41 -13.86 15.59
CA VAL A 189 14.22 -15.27 15.92
C VAL A 189 13.08 -15.86 15.07
N ILE A 190 11.99 -15.12 14.92
CA ILE A 190 10.82 -15.57 14.14
C ILE A 190 11.12 -15.54 12.65
N THR A 191 11.68 -14.45 12.15
CA THR A 191 11.90 -14.22 10.70
C THR A 191 12.82 -15.22 10.05
N LYS A 192 13.71 -15.88 10.79
CA LYS A 192 14.55 -16.99 10.30
C LYS A 192 13.74 -18.18 9.79
N HIS A 193 12.51 -18.33 10.28
CA HIS A 193 11.61 -19.41 9.90
C HIS A 193 10.56 -18.99 8.88
N LEU A 194 10.57 -17.72 8.44
CA LEU A 194 9.59 -17.17 7.50
C LEU A 194 10.20 -17.06 6.11
N SER A 195 10.03 -18.11 5.31
CA SER A 195 10.28 -18.04 3.87
C SER A 195 9.25 -17.12 3.19
N PRO A 196 9.53 -16.53 2.02
CA PRO A 196 8.50 -15.87 1.23
C PRO A 196 7.32 -16.81 0.96
N ALA A 197 6.13 -16.23 0.84
CA ALA A 197 4.98 -16.90 0.26
C ALA A 197 4.83 -16.45 -1.19
N VAL A 198 4.67 -17.42 -2.09
CA VAL A 198 4.41 -17.19 -3.51
C VAL A 198 3.16 -17.94 -3.93
N ALA A 199 2.47 -17.41 -4.92
CA ALA A 199 1.43 -18.15 -5.62
C ALA A 199 1.42 -17.82 -7.10
N SER A 200 1.09 -18.82 -7.91
CA SER A 200 0.85 -18.70 -9.34
C SER A 200 -0.53 -19.22 -9.68
N THR A 201 -1.24 -18.51 -10.54
CA THR A 201 -2.47 -19.00 -11.17
C THR A 201 -2.25 -19.13 -12.67
N SER A 202 -2.64 -20.29 -13.20
CA SER A 202 -2.60 -20.59 -14.63
C SER A 202 -3.91 -21.25 -15.07
N TYR A 203 -4.22 -21.14 -16.36
CA TYR A 203 -5.32 -21.88 -16.98
C TYR A 203 -4.78 -23.07 -17.75
N VAL A 204 -5.10 -24.29 -17.30
CA VAL A 204 -4.56 -25.55 -17.82
C VAL A 204 -5.72 -26.55 -17.96
N ASP A 205 -5.78 -27.26 -19.08
CA ASP A 205 -6.76 -28.33 -19.35
C ASP A 205 -8.24 -27.96 -19.11
N GLY A 206 -8.61 -26.71 -19.41
CA GLY A 206 -9.98 -26.22 -19.27
C GLY A 206 -10.35 -25.74 -17.85
N GLY A 207 -9.40 -25.72 -16.92
CA GLY A 207 -9.59 -25.25 -15.54
C GLY A 207 -8.55 -24.24 -15.08
N TYR A 208 -8.86 -23.54 -13.99
CA TYR A 208 -7.89 -22.71 -13.28
C TYR A 208 -7.14 -23.57 -12.27
N ARG A 209 -5.81 -23.52 -12.35
CA ARG A 209 -4.90 -24.15 -11.39
C ARG A 209 -4.21 -23.04 -10.60
N SER A 210 -4.40 -23.05 -9.28
CA SER A 210 -3.71 -22.17 -8.35
C SER A 210 -2.78 -22.98 -7.48
N GLU A 211 -1.52 -22.56 -7.40
CA GLU A 211 -0.49 -23.20 -6.58
C GLU A 211 0.18 -22.16 -5.72
N SER A 212 0.43 -22.51 -4.46
CA SER A 212 1.12 -21.64 -3.51
C SER A 212 2.19 -22.41 -2.76
N ALA A 213 3.32 -21.75 -2.49
CA ALA A 213 4.44 -22.28 -1.73
C ALA A 213 4.94 -21.25 -0.72
N GLY A 214 5.35 -21.69 0.46
CA GLY A 214 5.88 -20.83 1.52
C GLY A 214 5.69 -21.45 2.91
N THR A 215 6.11 -20.72 3.95
CA THR A 215 5.91 -21.15 5.35
C THR A 215 4.42 -21.15 5.72
N ILE A 216 3.68 -20.17 5.20
CA ILE A 216 2.22 -20.19 5.08
C ILE A 216 1.86 -19.95 3.63
N THR A 217 0.75 -20.51 3.16
CA THR A 217 0.31 -20.29 1.78
C THR A 217 -0.28 -18.89 1.62
N ILE A 218 -0.37 -18.39 0.38
CA ILE A 218 -0.98 -17.09 0.10
C ILE A 218 -2.45 -17.04 0.54
N GLU A 219 -3.18 -18.14 0.45
CA GLU A 219 -4.57 -18.22 0.91
C GLU A 219 -4.65 -18.06 2.43
N GLN A 220 -3.75 -18.72 3.18
CA GLN A 220 -3.65 -18.56 4.63
C GLN A 220 -3.24 -17.14 5.03
N ALA A 221 -2.28 -16.55 4.31
CA ALA A 221 -1.86 -15.17 4.52
C ALA A 221 -3.00 -14.18 4.24
N ALA A 222 -3.80 -14.42 3.19
CA ALA A 222 -4.95 -13.60 2.85
C ALA A 222 -6.04 -13.65 3.94
N ILE A 223 -6.35 -14.85 4.46
CA ILE A 223 -7.30 -15.01 5.56
C ILE A 223 -6.80 -14.26 6.81
N ALA A 224 -5.53 -14.45 7.18
CA ALA A 224 -4.92 -13.77 8.32
C ALA A 224 -4.92 -12.24 8.16
N GLY A 225 -4.54 -11.74 6.97
CA GLY A 225 -4.55 -10.32 6.65
C GLY A 225 -5.97 -9.73 6.69
N GLY A 226 -6.96 -10.43 6.15
CA GLY A 226 -8.36 -10.02 6.19
C GLY A 226 -8.89 -9.91 7.62
N ALA A 227 -8.61 -10.92 8.46
CA ALA A 227 -8.97 -10.89 9.88
C ALA A 227 -8.30 -9.72 10.63
N ALA A 228 -7.01 -9.47 10.37
CA ALA A 228 -6.28 -8.37 10.99
C ALA A 228 -6.85 -7.00 10.60
N TYR A 229 -7.20 -6.82 9.32
CA TYR A 229 -7.82 -5.58 8.82
C TYR A 229 -9.17 -5.31 9.47
N VAL A 230 -10.03 -6.33 9.58
CA VAL A 230 -11.33 -6.21 10.26
C VAL A 230 -11.13 -5.85 11.74
N GLY A 231 -10.19 -6.49 12.43
CA GLY A 231 -9.85 -6.17 13.81
C GLY A 231 -9.38 -4.72 14.00
N ALA A 232 -8.52 -4.21 13.11
CA ALA A 232 -8.04 -2.83 13.13
C ALA A 232 -9.18 -1.82 12.94
N MET A 233 -10.11 -2.08 12.02
CA MET A 233 -11.28 -1.23 11.79
C MET A 233 -12.20 -1.18 13.02
N ILE A 234 -12.41 -2.30 13.70
CA ILE A 234 -13.21 -2.36 14.93
C ILE A 234 -12.53 -1.54 16.05
N LEU A 235 -11.21 -1.67 16.21
CA LEU A 235 -10.42 -0.89 17.18
C LEU A 235 -10.52 0.62 16.92
N GLN A 236 -10.37 1.03 15.66
CA GLN A 236 -10.49 2.45 15.27
C GLN A 236 -11.90 3.00 15.50
N GLN A 237 -12.95 2.24 15.19
CA GLN A 237 -14.32 2.66 15.46
C GLN A 237 -14.58 2.90 16.94
N HIS A 238 -14.03 2.06 17.83
CA HIS A 238 -14.14 2.27 19.28
C HIS A 238 -13.39 3.51 19.77
N GLN A 239 -12.23 3.83 19.18
CA GLN A 239 -11.50 5.08 19.49
C GLN A 239 -12.26 6.35 19.05
N VAL A 240 -12.99 6.29 17.94
CA VAL A 240 -13.81 7.43 17.46
C VAL A 240 -15.07 7.61 18.31
N LYS A 241 -15.60 6.54 18.91
CA LYS A 241 -16.84 6.57 19.71
C LYS A 241 -16.61 6.83 21.19
N GLY A 242 -15.44 6.47 21.73
CA GLY A 242 -15.01 6.77 23.09
C GLY A 242 -14.30 8.12 23.15
N GLY A 243 -15.05 9.19 23.36
CA GLY A 243 -14.50 10.54 23.49
C GLY A 243 -13.34 10.61 24.49
N GLY A 244 -12.20 11.12 24.02
CA GLY A 244 -11.04 11.49 24.83
C GLY A 244 -9.97 10.39 24.94
N SER A 245 -8.93 10.46 24.12
CA SER A 245 -7.60 9.98 24.50
C SER A 245 -6.69 11.18 24.73
N PRO A 246 -5.81 11.15 25.76
CA PRO A 246 -4.87 12.22 26.03
C PRO A 246 -3.96 12.40 24.82
N ALA A 247 -3.67 13.65 24.47
CA ALA A 247 -2.75 13.98 23.40
C ALA A 247 -1.42 13.23 23.62
N MET A 248 -1.08 12.32 22.72
CA MET A 248 0.28 11.80 22.65
C MET A 248 1.19 12.94 22.19
N PRO A 249 2.24 13.31 22.93
CA PRO A 249 3.26 14.18 22.38
C PRO A 249 3.93 13.44 21.22
N ALA A 250 4.00 14.10 20.07
CA ALA A 250 4.83 13.63 18.97
C ALA A 250 6.28 13.45 19.48
N PRO A 251 7.03 12.46 19.00
CA PRO A 251 8.47 12.41 19.25
C PRO A 251 9.06 13.73 18.78
N ALA A 252 9.73 14.45 19.69
CA ALA A 252 10.41 15.68 19.34
C ALA A 252 11.39 15.38 18.20
N ALA A 253 11.29 16.14 17.10
CA ALA A 253 12.33 16.14 16.09
C ALA A 253 13.68 16.42 16.77
N PRO A 254 14.77 15.75 16.37
CA PRO A 254 16.09 16.13 16.87
C PRO A 254 16.31 17.62 16.58
N PRO A 255 16.86 18.39 17.53
CA PRO A 255 17.05 19.81 17.33
C PRO A 255 17.90 20.05 16.08
N PRO A 256 17.60 21.09 15.27
CA PRO A 256 18.48 21.47 14.19
C PRO A 256 19.87 21.78 14.76
N PRO A 257 20.96 21.47 14.04
CA PRO A 257 22.30 21.81 14.50
C PRO A 257 22.36 23.31 14.77
N SER A 258 22.76 23.69 15.99
CA SER A 258 22.89 25.08 16.37
C SER A 258 23.85 25.80 15.41
N PRO A 259 23.52 27.00 14.90
CA PRO A 259 24.44 27.80 14.14
C PRO A 259 25.50 28.36 15.10
N GLY A 260 26.61 27.63 15.27
CA GLY A 260 27.65 28.05 16.22
C GLY A 260 28.89 27.17 16.39
N ALA A 261 28.99 26.01 15.73
CA ALA A 261 30.25 25.26 15.70
C ALA A 261 31.04 25.60 14.43
N VAL A 262 31.89 26.62 14.55
CA VAL A 262 32.95 26.91 13.58
C VAL A 262 33.84 25.67 13.50
N ALA A 263 33.88 25.02 12.34
CA ALA A 263 34.88 24.00 12.06
C ALA A 263 36.28 24.66 12.08
N PRO A 264 37.29 24.09 12.76
CA PRO A 264 38.65 24.61 12.64
C PRO A 264 39.13 24.43 11.20
N SER A 265 39.53 25.55 10.57
CA SER A 265 40.11 25.60 9.24
C SER A 265 41.33 24.68 9.12
N PRO A 266 41.51 23.96 7.99
CA PRO A 266 42.78 23.30 7.71
C PRO A 266 43.84 24.38 7.50
N THR A 267 44.94 24.30 8.26
CA THR A 267 46.11 25.17 8.10
C THR A 267 46.97 24.58 6.96
N PRO A 268 47.59 25.42 6.10
CA PRO A 268 48.25 25.01 4.86
C PRO A 268 49.51 24.16 5.02
#